data_AF-A0A9P6WJQ6-F1
#
_entry.id   AF-A0A9P6WJQ6-F1
#
_cell.length_a   1.000
_cell.length_b   1.000
_cell.length_c   1.000
_cell.angle_alpha   90.00
_cell.angle_beta   90.00
_cell.angle_gamma   90.00
#
_symmetry.space_group_name_H-M   'P 1'
#
loop_
_entity.id
_entity.type
_entity.pdbx_description
1 polymer ?
#
loop_
_entity_poly.entity_id
_entity_poly.type
_entity_poly.pdbx_seq_one_letter_code
_entity_poly.pdbx_strand_id
1 'polypeptide(L)'
;MSMNGLKQFITNVRQSKDIDEESNKLKKEFNHIFNQFKSHDNQLLTNYNIRKYICKLIYIQLVGYNYTDNSNSDSFNKIGIDQCLKLINSRLSNDDDNNSNDKLDIDSNLNNWNNNKEIGFLGIKSLFNESISIENFQLIINSVLIDINLINYEKNEKILNSIWINISIGLQSIGDLIIWIKNLQFPNSFFNEFINSILNLLINKTIKIPEFIKIRIILCLTKFINLNNKQIKLNILTIKNLKIISNLFSQLNLNNKNLIISICLLFKNWLIFDWENILNIEGLLITKLNELIDIIENNNWIEQYGLMIISLFDILSQITTISNNGNPRLKLIVDKLILNCINNLNNDLQIQNINISILFSSLQLYINNINDFGMIEKDDISKYIESIIQYLKLNYNFIDNNIKILCLKKINKIMLKSNNYGNSEKIIFDEIIIWKKFIHDKNLKICELTFEILFKNLEKCDKNKNILEIKEILIFLIYYLQKCDNNK
;
A
#
# COMPACT_ATOMS: atom_id res chain seq x y z
N MET A 1 28.79 -13.36 3.08
CA MET A 1 30.21 -13.14 2.69
C MET A 1 30.57 -11.67 2.86
N SER A 2 31.71 -11.35 3.48
CA SER A 2 32.21 -9.98 3.66
C SER A 2 32.83 -9.43 2.36
N MET A 3 32.30 -8.33 1.82
CA MET A 3 32.91 -7.62 0.69
C MET A 3 34.03 -6.68 1.18
N ASN A 4 35.22 -7.22 1.40
CA ASN A 4 36.35 -6.46 1.96
C ASN A 4 36.66 -5.19 1.15
N GLY A 5 36.57 -5.25 -0.19
CA GLY A 5 36.80 -4.09 -1.05
C GLY A 5 35.73 -2.99 -0.94
N LEU A 6 34.49 -3.33 -0.58
CA LEU A 6 33.44 -2.34 -0.27
C LEU A 6 33.71 -1.71 1.10
N LYS A 7 34.05 -2.51 2.11
CA LYS A 7 34.39 -2.03 3.46
C LYS A 7 35.58 -1.06 3.44
N GLN A 8 36.62 -1.39 2.66
CA GLN A 8 37.78 -0.53 2.51
C GLN A 8 37.41 0.78 1.81
N PHE A 9 36.60 0.73 0.74
CA PHE A 9 36.11 1.93 0.07
C PHE A 9 35.32 2.85 1.02
N ILE A 10 34.36 2.31 1.77
CA ILE A 10 33.57 3.10 2.74
C ILE A 10 34.47 3.70 3.82
N THR A 11 35.43 2.92 4.34
CA THR A 11 36.41 3.42 5.31
C THR A 11 37.22 4.59 4.75
N ASN A 12 37.71 4.46 3.51
CA ASN A 12 38.53 5.49 2.85
C ASN A 12 37.73 6.79 2.62
N VAL A 13 36.45 6.68 2.25
CA VAL A 13 35.54 7.83 2.08
C VAL A 13 35.31 8.52 3.43
N ARG A 14 35.01 7.75 4.49
CA ARG A 14 34.81 8.30 5.85
C ARG A 14 36.07 8.96 6.45
N GLN A 15 37.25 8.60 5.97
CA GLN A 15 38.52 9.21 6.38
C GLN A 15 38.85 10.52 5.64
N SER A 16 37.94 11.02 4.81
CA SER A 16 38.11 12.32 4.14
C SER A 16 38.01 13.45 5.15
N LYS A 17 38.90 14.45 5.02
CA LYS A 17 38.97 15.58 5.95
C LYS A 17 37.98 16.68 5.59
N ASP A 18 37.64 16.78 4.30
CA ASP A 18 36.73 17.77 3.75
C ASP A 18 35.93 17.21 2.57
N ILE A 19 34.95 18.01 2.11
CA ILE A 19 34.01 17.67 1.04
C ILE A 19 34.73 17.49 -0.31
N ASP A 20 35.83 18.22 -0.53
CA ASP A 20 36.59 18.17 -1.77
C ASP A 20 37.41 16.87 -1.88
N GLU A 21 38.06 16.46 -0.78
CA GLU A 21 38.76 15.18 -0.68
C GLU A 21 37.79 14.01 -0.85
N GLU A 22 36.63 14.09 -0.21
CA GLU A 22 35.55 13.11 -0.37
C GLU A 22 35.11 13.02 -1.83
N SER A 23 34.75 14.15 -2.46
CA SER A 23 34.35 14.21 -3.86
C SER A 23 35.42 13.62 -4.79
N ASN A 24 36.70 13.93 -4.55
CA ASN A 24 37.81 13.42 -5.35
C ASN A 24 37.99 11.91 -5.21
N LYS A 25 37.83 11.34 -4.00
CA LYS A 25 37.88 9.88 -3.80
C LYS A 25 36.72 9.19 -4.50
N LEU A 26 35.51 9.74 -4.40
CA LEU A 26 34.32 9.20 -5.06
C LEU A 26 34.47 9.24 -6.59
N LYS A 27 34.96 10.35 -7.15
CA LYS A 27 35.25 10.47 -8.60
C LYS A 27 36.30 9.47 -9.08
N LYS A 28 37.38 9.28 -8.31
CA LYS A 28 38.42 8.28 -8.64
C LYS A 28 37.86 6.86 -8.64
N GLU A 29 37.07 6.52 -7.63
CA GLU A 29 36.44 5.19 -7.55
C GLU A 29 35.42 4.99 -8.68
N PHE A 30 34.62 6.02 -8.99
CA PHE A 30 33.68 5.97 -10.12
C PHE A 30 34.40 5.70 -11.44
N ASN A 31 35.47 6.45 -11.75
CA ASN A 31 36.25 6.23 -12.97
C ASN A 31 36.90 4.84 -13.01
N HIS A 32 37.36 4.33 -11.86
CA HIS A 32 37.83 2.96 -11.75
C HIS A 32 36.73 1.96 -12.11
N ILE A 33 35.53 2.09 -11.53
CA ILE A 33 34.38 1.23 -11.82
C ILE A 33 33.99 1.31 -13.30
N PHE A 34 33.90 2.52 -13.87
CA PHE A 34 33.60 2.74 -15.29
C PHE A 34 34.60 1.98 -16.18
N ASN A 35 35.89 2.11 -15.91
CA ASN A 35 36.93 1.43 -16.66
C ASN A 35 36.86 -0.10 -16.49
N GLN A 36 36.57 -0.60 -15.27
CA GLN A 36 36.39 -2.04 -15.03
C GLN A 36 35.20 -2.61 -15.79
N PHE A 37 34.09 -1.86 -15.85
CA PHE A 37 32.91 -2.24 -16.60
C PHE A 37 33.13 -2.21 -18.12
N LYS A 38 33.90 -1.23 -18.63
CA LYS A 38 34.19 -1.04 -20.06
C LYS A 38 35.29 -1.96 -20.61
N SER A 39 36.35 -2.20 -19.87
CA SER A 39 37.55 -2.91 -20.35
C SER A 39 37.39 -4.42 -20.50
N HIS A 40 36.22 -4.96 -20.18
CA HIS A 40 35.99 -6.41 -20.05
C HIS A 40 35.12 -7.02 -21.15
N ASP A 41 35.13 -6.43 -22.34
CA ASP A 41 34.52 -7.04 -23.54
C ASP A 41 35.20 -8.39 -23.93
N ASN A 42 36.41 -8.68 -23.43
CA ASN A 42 37.16 -9.93 -23.72
C ASN A 42 37.50 -10.81 -22.49
N GLN A 43 37.31 -10.35 -21.26
CA GLN A 43 37.47 -11.15 -20.03
C GLN A 43 36.28 -10.86 -19.10
N LEU A 44 35.49 -11.88 -18.77
CA LEU A 44 34.26 -11.72 -17.99
C LEU A 44 34.57 -11.32 -16.53
N LEU A 45 34.09 -10.16 -16.08
CA LEU A 45 34.08 -9.81 -14.65
C LEU A 45 33.38 -10.93 -13.86
N THR A 46 33.99 -11.38 -12.77
CA THR A 46 33.32 -12.34 -11.88
C THR A 46 32.10 -11.72 -11.22
N ASN A 47 31.07 -12.53 -10.94
CA ASN A 47 29.85 -12.07 -10.25
C ASN A 47 30.15 -11.38 -8.91
N TYR A 48 31.17 -11.85 -8.19
CA TYR A 48 31.65 -11.17 -6.97
C TYR A 48 32.09 -9.73 -7.23
N ASN A 49 32.89 -9.50 -8.28
CA ASN A 49 33.37 -8.17 -8.62
C ASN A 49 32.24 -7.26 -9.11
N ILE A 50 31.32 -7.79 -9.92
CA ILE A 50 30.14 -7.03 -10.37
C ILE A 50 29.30 -6.58 -9.17
N ARG A 51 28.95 -7.51 -8.26
CA ARG A 51 28.20 -7.18 -7.03
C ARG A 51 28.90 -6.10 -6.21
N LYS A 52 30.21 -6.27 -5.99
CA LYS A 52 31.05 -5.31 -5.24
C LYS A 52 30.98 -3.91 -5.85
N TYR A 53 31.13 -3.79 -7.17
CA TYR A 53 31.10 -2.49 -7.84
C TYR A 53 29.70 -1.85 -7.87
N ILE A 54 28.64 -2.64 -8.09
CA ILE A 54 27.26 -2.14 -7.97
C ILE A 54 27.00 -1.59 -6.56
N CYS A 55 27.38 -2.32 -5.51
CA CYS A 55 27.21 -1.83 -4.14
C CYS A 55 27.99 -0.53 -3.86
N LYS A 56 29.18 -0.35 -4.44
CA LYS A 56 29.92 0.92 -4.35
C LYS A 56 29.18 2.05 -5.04
N LEU A 57 28.60 1.82 -6.23
CA LEU A 57 27.80 2.81 -6.94
C LEU A 57 26.55 3.22 -6.16
N ILE A 58 25.84 2.25 -5.57
CA ILE A 58 24.68 2.52 -4.69
C ILE A 58 25.12 3.38 -3.50
N TYR A 59 26.26 3.06 -2.87
CA TYR A 59 26.80 3.89 -1.79
C TYR A 59 27.07 5.32 -2.23
N ILE A 60 27.71 5.52 -3.39
CA ILE A 60 27.98 6.86 -3.95
C ILE A 60 26.67 7.65 -4.10
N GLN A 61 25.62 7.02 -4.64
CA GLN A 61 24.31 7.64 -4.79
C GLN A 61 23.65 7.98 -3.44
N LEU A 62 23.75 7.09 -2.45
CA LEU A 62 23.17 7.31 -1.11
C LEU A 62 23.85 8.44 -0.34
N VAL A 63 25.12 8.73 -0.60
CA VAL A 63 25.83 9.90 -0.05
C VAL A 63 25.37 11.21 -0.72
N GLY A 64 24.67 11.14 -1.86
CA GLY A 64 24.12 12.29 -2.56
C GLY A 64 24.95 12.75 -3.76
N TYR A 65 25.92 11.95 -4.20
CA TYR A 65 26.70 12.24 -5.42
C TYR A 65 26.06 11.59 -6.64
N ASN A 66 25.67 12.41 -7.60
CA ASN A 66 25.19 11.95 -8.90
C ASN A 66 26.37 11.63 -9.81
N TYR A 67 26.41 10.41 -10.33
CA TYR A 67 27.41 10.01 -11.32
C TYR A 67 27.06 10.43 -12.75
N THR A 68 25.86 11.01 -12.95
CA THR A 68 25.29 11.39 -14.25
C THR A 68 25.81 12.72 -14.80
N ASP A 69 26.59 13.49 -14.05
CA ASP A 69 27.09 14.81 -14.48
C ASP A 69 28.24 14.74 -15.50
N ASN A 70 28.62 13.53 -15.94
CA ASN A 70 29.66 13.31 -16.94
C ASN A 70 29.05 13.15 -18.34
N SER A 71 29.72 13.69 -19.36
CA SER A 71 29.33 13.64 -20.78
C SER A 71 29.17 12.24 -21.40
N ASN A 72 29.43 11.18 -20.63
CA ASN A 72 29.33 9.76 -21.04
C ASN A 72 28.26 8.99 -20.25
N SER A 73 27.29 9.68 -19.62
CA SER A 73 26.24 9.09 -18.77
C SER A 73 25.51 7.93 -19.47
N ASP A 74 25.13 8.11 -20.74
CA ASP A 74 24.34 7.11 -21.47
C ASP A 74 25.13 5.83 -21.75
N SER A 75 26.41 5.98 -22.11
CA SER A 75 27.31 4.84 -22.30
C SER A 75 27.52 4.08 -20.99
N PHE A 76 27.68 4.78 -19.87
CA PHE A 76 27.80 4.14 -18.56
C PHE A 76 26.52 3.42 -18.16
N ASN A 77 25.36 4.06 -18.32
CA ASN A 77 24.07 3.49 -17.99
C ASN A 77 23.84 2.18 -18.76
N LYS A 78 24.14 2.16 -20.06
CA LYS A 78 24.03 0.95 -20.88
C LYS A 78 24.90 -0.19 -20.34
N ILE A 79 26.19 0.08 -20.12
CA ILE A 79 27.13 -0.94 -19.61
C ILE A 79 26.72 -1.39 -18.19
N GLY A 80 26.31 -0.46 -17.33
CA GLY A 80 25.85 -0.74 -15.97
C GLY A 80 24.62 -1.64 -15.95
N ILE A 81 23.65 -1.40 -16.83
CA ILE A 81 22.48 -2.28 -17.02
C ILE A 81 22.94 -3.68 -17.46
N ASP A 82 23.85 -3.79 -18.44
CA ASP A 82 24.35 -5.08 -18.91
C ASP A 82 25.01 -5.89 -17.77
N GLN A 83 25.79 -5.24 -16.90
CA GLN A 83 26.39 -5.90 -15.74
C GLN A 83 25.34 -6.35 -14.72
N CYS A 84 24.28 -5.57 -14.51
CA CYS A 84 23.18 -6.00 -13.64
C CYS A 84 22.40 -7.18 -14.24
N LEU A 85 22.15 -7.16 -15.56
CA LEU A 85 21.49 -8.25 -16.28
C LEU A 85 22.30 -9.54 -16.23
N LYS A 86 23.65 -9.47 -16.26
CA LYS A 86 24.52 -10.64 -16.04
C LYS A 86 24.29 -11.28 -14.67
N LEU A 87 24.14 -10.47 -13.61
CA LEU A 87 23.83 -10.99 -12.28
C LEU A 87 22.42 -11.60 -12.21
N ILE A 88 21.42 -10.90 -12.76
CA ILE A 88 20.02 -11.36 -12.80
C ILE A 88 19.90 -12.68 -13.57
N ASN A 89 20.65 -12.84 -14.66
CA ASN A 89 20.63 -14.04 -15.49
C ASN A 89 21.64 -15.11 -15.05
N SER A 90 22.35 -14.89 -13.94
CA SER A 90 23.23 -15.91 -13.38
C SER A 90 22.41 -17.14 -12.99
N ARG A 91 22.87 -18.31 -13.42
CA ARG A 91 22.29 -19.60 -13.06
C ARG A 91 23.00 -20.15 -11.82
N LEU A 92 22.36 -21.09 -11.14
CA LEU A 92 23.04 -21.91 -10.16
C LEU A 92 24.17 -22.67 -10.87
N SER A 93 25.42 -22.29 -10.64
CA SER A 93 26.58 -22.98 -11.20
C SER A 93 26.85 -24.26 -10.40
N ASN A 94 27.11 -25.37 -11.09
CA ASN A 94 27.73 -26.54 -10.49
C ASN A 94 29.26 -26.47 -10.53
N ASP A 95 29.84 -25.47 -11.18
CA ASP A 95 31.28 -25.44 -11.46
C ASP A 95 31.98 -24.35 -10.65
N ASP A 96 32.82 -24.79 -9.72
CA ASP A 96 34.24 -24.42 -9.74
C ASP A 96 35.01 -25.71 -10.10
N ASP A 97 35.02 -26.09 -11.38
CA ASP A 97 35.95 -27.09 -11.89
C ASP A 97 37.36 -26.47 -11.84
N ASN A 98 38.07 -26.71 -10.73
CA ASN A 98 39.46 -27.17 -10.71
C ASN A 98 39.93 -27.43 -9.26
N ASN A 99 40.08 -28.72 -8.94
CA ASN A 99 40.91 -29.27 -7.88
C ASN A 99 40.64 -28.81 -6.43
N SER A 100 39.68 -29.46 -5.77
CA SER A 100 39.91 -30.12 -4.48
C SER A 100 38.66 -30.91 -4.05
N ASN A 101 38.88 -32.03 -3.37
CA ASN A 101 37.90 -33.02 -2.92
C ASN A 101 36.92 -32.52 -1.84
N ASP A 102 36.48 -31.26 -1.90
CA ASP A 102 35.55 -30.72 -0.92
C ASP A 102 34.15 -30.65 -1.52
N LYS A 103 33.19 -31.28 -0.84
CA LYS A 103 31.76 -31.09 -1.05
C LYS A 103 31.46 -29.59 -0.99
N LEU A 104 31.43 -28.94 -2.16
CA LEU A 104 31.03 -27.54 -2.30
C LEU A 104 29.68 -27.35 -1.62
N ASP A 105 29.67 -26.50 -0.59
CA ASP A 105 28.55 -26.27 0.30
C ASP A 105 27.38 -25.68 -0.50
N ILE A 106 26.34 -26.48 -0.73
CA ILE A 106 25.12 -26.10 -1.45
C ILE A 106 24.55 -24.79 -0.89
N ASP A 107 24.66 -24.57 0.41
CA ASP A 107 24.14 -23.37 1.06
C ASP A 107 24.94 -22.12 0.65
N SER A 108 26.25 -22.25 0.43
CA SER A 108 27.10 -21.15 -0.06
C SER A 108 26.78 -20.77 -1.51
N ASN A 109 26.52 -21.75 -2.37
CA ASN A 109 26.16 -21.54 -3.77
C ASN A 109 24.77 -20.92 -3.92
N LEU A 110 23.79 -21.40 -3.15
CA LEU A 110 22.44 -20.82 -3.10
C LEU A 110 22.47 -19.36 -2.61
N ASN A 111 23.22 -19.08 -1.54
CA ASN A 111 23.39 -17.72 -1.06
C ASN A 111 24.05 -16.81 -2.10
N ASN A 112 25.06 -17.31 -2.82
CA ASN A 112 25.70 -16.55 -3.89
C ASN A 112 24.72 -16.25 -5.04
N TRP A 113 23.90 -17.22 -5.42
CA TRP A 113 22.89 -17.06 -6.46
C TRP A 113 21.82 -16.03 -6.08
N ASN A 114 21.27 -16.13 -4.87
CA ASN A 114 20.28 -15.17 -4.35
C ASN A 114 20.87 -13.76 -4.27
N ASN A 115 22.10 -13.62 -3.76
CA ASN A 115 22.79 -12.33 -3.70
C ASN A 115 23.07 -11.73 -5.08
N ASN A 116 23.33 -12.55 -6.11
CA ASN A 116 23.47 -12.05 -7.48
C ASN A 116 22.17 -11.41 -7.95
N LYS A 117 21.05 -12.15 -7.86
CA LYS A 117 19.73 -11.68 -8.27
C LYS A 117 19.35 -10.42 -7.50
N GLU A 118 19.46 -10.44 -6.17
CA GLU A 118 19.12 -9.30 -5.31
C GLU A 118 19.91 -8.04 -5.67
N ILE A 119 21.23 -8.12 -5.78
CA ILE A 119 22.07 -6.95 -6.10
C ILE A 119 21.87 -6.51 -7.55
N GLY A 120 21.67 -7.44 -8.49
CA GLY A 120 21.36 -7.11 -9.87
C GLY A 120 20.05 -6.33 -9.99
N PHE A 121 18.97 -6.83 -9.36
CA PHE A 121 17.68 -6.14 -9.32
C PHE A 121 17.77 -4.79 -8.60
N LEU A 122 18.47 -4.72 -7.46
CA LEU A 122 18.67 -3.49 -6.72
C LEU A 122 19.43 -2.45 -7.55
N GLY A 123 20.49 -2.86 -8.24
CA GLY A 123 21.27 -1.99 -9.12
C GLY A 123 20.41 -1.39 -10.24
N ILE A 124 19.61 -2.21 -10.92
CA ILE A 124 18.69 -1.71 -11.96
C ILE A 124 17.67 -0.73 -11.38
N LYS A 125 17.08 -1.04 -10.22
CA LYS A 125 16.04 -0.21 -9.61
C LYS A 125 16.55 1.13 -9.05
N SER A 126 17.74 1.13 -8.46
CA SER A 126 18.28 2.30 -7.75
C SER A 126 19.12 3.21 -8.65
N LEU A 127 19.95 2.62 -9.51
CA LEU A 127 20.90 3.36 -10.34
C LEU A 127 20.33 3.62 -11.74
N PHE A 128 19.80 2.59 -12.39
CA PHE A 128 19.60 2.63 -13.84
C PHE A 128 18.14 2.68 -14.32
N ASN A 129 17.19 2.87 -13.39
CA ASN A 129 15.74 2.78 -13.64
C ASN A 129 15.26 3.62 -14.84
N GLU A 130 15.69 4.87 -14.94
CA GLU A 130 15.29 5.81 -16.00
C GLU A 130 15.87 5.49 -17.38
N SER A 131 16.91 4.65 -17.43
CA SER A 131 17.65 4.29 -18.66
C SER A 131 17.28 2.90 -19.20
N ILE A 132 16.29 2.23 -18.61
CA ILE A 132 15.88 0.88 -19.02
C ILE A 132 15.12 0.94 -20.36
N SER A 133 15.61 0.20 -21.36
CA SER A 133 14.90 -0.03 -22.60
C SER A 133 13.86 -1.14 -22.46
N ILE A 134 12.93 -1.22 -23.41
CA ILE A 134 11.93 -2.30 -23.50
C ILE A 134 12.61 -3.67 -23.59
N GLU A 135 13.69 -3.78 -24.37
CA GLU A 135 14.47 -5.02 -24.52
C GLU A 135 15.10 -5.46 -23.20
N ASN A 136 15.70 -4.52 -22.45
CA ASN A 136 16.27 -4.80 -21.14
C ASN A 136 15.20 -5.31 -20.17
N PHE A 137 14.00 -4.71 -20.20
CA PHE A 137 12.89 -5.16 -19.37
C PHE A 137 12.35 -6.54 -19.79
N GLN A 138 12.32 -6.85 -21.09
CA GLN A 138 11.98 -8.19 -21.56
C GLN A 138 12.97 -9.24 -21.04
N LEU A 139 14.27 -8.93 -21.03
CA LEU A 139 15.28 -9.82 -20.44
C LEU A 139 15.06 -10.04 -18.94
N ILE A 140 14.66 -9.00 -18.22
CA ILE A 140 14.31 -9.11 -16.79
C ILE A 140 13.09 -10.02 -16.60
N ILE A 141 12.02 -9.82 -17.37
CA ILE A 141 10.82 -10.67 -17.32
C ILE A 141 11.17 -12.12 -17.65
N ASN A 142 11.97 -12.35 -18.70
CA ASN A 142 12.41 -13.68 -19.10
C ASN A 142 13.18 -14.40 -17.99
N SER A 143 14.03 -13.67 -17.25
CA SER A 143 14.73 -14.23 -16.09
C SER A 143 13.77 -14.79 -15.04
N VAL A 144 12.69 -14.03 -14.74
CA VAL A 144 11.67 -14.46 -13.78
C VAL A 144 10.82 -15.60 -14.34
N LEU A 145 10.49 -15.59 -15.64
CA LEU A 145 9.78 -16.69 -16.29
C LEU A 145 10.57 -18.00 -16.25
N ILE A 146 11.88 -17.94 -16.46
CA ILE A 146 12.77 -19.09 -16.32
C ILE A 146 12.70 -19.63 -14.88
N ASP A 147 12.82 -18.75 -13.88
CA ASP A 147 12.72 -19.15 -12.46
C ASP A 147 11.34 -19.78 -12.15
N ILE A 148 10.25 -19.22 -12.70
CA ILE A 148 8.88 -19.77 -12.55
C ILE A 148 8.79 -21.18 -13.16
N ASN A 149 9.36 -21.37 -14.35
CA ASN A 149 9.33 -22.66 -15.04
C ASN A 149 10.13 -23.73 -14.30
N LEU A 150 11.25 -23.35 -13.66
CA LEU A 150 12.09 -24.27 -12.89
C LEU A 150 11.35 -24.90 -11.70
N ILE A 151 10.36 -24.21 -11.11
CA ILE A 151 9.58 -24.74 -9.99
C ILE A 151 8.95 -26.10 -10.31
N ASN A 152 8.48 -26.29 -11.55
CA ASN A 152 7.78 -27.53 -11.93
C ASN A 152 8.71 -28.75 -11.99
N TYR A 153 10.03 -28.53 -12.05
CA TYR A 153 11.03 -29.58 -12.20
C TYR A 153 11.88 -29.80 -10.94
N GLU A 154 11.98 -28.80 -10.07
CA GLU A 154 12.83 -28.86 -8.89
C GLU A 154 12.20 -29.67 -7.75
N LYS A 155 12.96 -30.63 -7.22
CA LYS A 155 12.53 -31.50 -6.11
C LYS A 155 13.24 -31.18 -4.80
N ASN A 156 14.38 -30.48 -4.86
CA ASN A 156 15.14 -30.12 -3.68
C ASN A 156 14.51 -28.90 -2.98
N GLU A 157 14.07 -29.08 -1.75
CA GLU A 157 13.39 -28.04 -0.96
C GLU A 157 14.26 -26.79 -0.75
N LYS A 158 15.57 -26.94 -0.55
CA LYS A 158 16.49 -25.79 -0.37
C LYS A 158 16.61 -24.95 -1.65
N ILE A 159 16.72 -25.64 -2.80
CA ILE A 159 16.78 -24.98 -4.10
C ILE A 159 15.44 -24.31 -4.40
N LEU A 160 14.34 -25.02 -4.15
CA LEU A 160 12.99 -24.50 -4.30
C LEU A 160 12.75 -23.22 -3.46
N ASN A 161 13.21 -23.21 -2.21
CA ASN A 161 13.14 -22.01 -1.35
C ASN A 161 13.92 -20.83 -1.94
N SER A 162 15.10 -21.08 -2.52
CA SER A 162 15.89 -20.04 -3.19
C SER A 162 15.22 -19.55 -4.47
N ILE A 163 14.64 -20.45 -5.27
CA ILE A 163 13.82 -20.09 -6.44
C ILE A 163 12.66 -19.19 -6.02
N TRP A 164 11.94 -19.52 -4.94
CA TRP A 164 10.85 -18.67 -4.43
C TRP A 164 11.36 -17.27 -4.05
N ILE A 165 12.49 -17.17 -3.35
CA ILE A 165 13.09 -15.87 -3.01
C ILE A 165 13.39 -15.06 -4.28
N ASN A 166 14.01 -15.68 -5.28
CA ASN A 166 14.37 -15.02 -6.53
C ASN A 166 13.14 -14.56 -7.34
N ILE A 167 12.09 -15.39 -7.40
CA ILE A 167 10.80 -15.01 -8.02
C ILE A 167 10.17 -13.84 -7.26
N SER A 168 10.17 -13.86 -5.93
CA SER A 168 9.64 -12.77 -5.11
C SER A 168 10.34 -11.44 -5.41
N ILE A 169 11.68 -11.44 -5.41
CA ILE A 169 12.50 -10.27 -5.73
C ILE A 169 12.23 -9.80 -7.17
N GLY A 170 12.17 -10.74 -8.11
CA GLY A 170 11.91 -10.46 -9.52
C GLY A 170 10.54 -9.83 -9.75
N LEU A 171 9.47 -10.41 -9.20
CA LEU A 171 8.11 -9.87 -9.29
C LEU A 171 8.01 -8.47 -8.68
N GLN A 172 8.63 -8.25 -7.52
CA GLN A 172 8.68 -6.93 -6.90
C GLN A 172 9.36 -5.90 -7.81
N SER A 173 10.51 -6.28 -8.36
CA SER A 173 11.33 -5.41 -9.20
C SER A 173 10.64 -5.10 -10.53
N ILE A 174 10.05 -6.09 -11.19
CA ILE A 174 9.25 -5.88 -12.42
C ILE A 174 8.12 -4.88 -12.15
N GLY A 175 7.39 -5.05 -11.05
CA GLY A 175 6.33 -4.13 -10.67
C GLY A 175 6.83 -2.70 -10.38
N ASP A 176 8.02 -2.52 -9.84
CA ASP A 176 8.63 -1.19 -9.60
C ASP A 176 9.16 -0.55 -10.88
N LEU A 177 9.80 -1.34 -11.75
CA LEU A 177 10.48 -0.86 -12.95
C LEU A 177 9.51 -0.48 -14.07
N ILE A 178 8.34 -1.11 -14.13
CA ILE A 178 7.38 -0.87 -15.21
C ILE A 178 6.90 0.59 -15.29
N ILE A 179 6.96 1.34 -14.18
CA ILE A 179 6.60 2.77 -14.14
C ILE A 179 7.60 3.61 -14.97
N TRP A 180 8.84 3.16 -15.08
CA TRP A 180 9.94 3.90 -15.73
C TRP A 180 10.07 3.64 -17.23
N ILE A 181 9.38 2.64 -17.76
CA ILE A 181 9.47 2.27 -19.17
C ILE A 181 8.64 3.26 -19.98
N LYS A 182 9.32 4.21 -20.61
CA LYS A 182 8.71 5.17 -21.54
C LYS A 182 8.12 4.42 -22.74
N ASN A 183 6.90 4.77 -23.14
CA ASN A 183 6.19 4.17 -24.29
C ASN A 183 6.13 2.64 -24.24
N LEU A 184 5.31 2.10 -23.32
CA LEU A 184 5.00 0.68 -23.12
C LEU A 184 4.31 0.01 -24.36
N GLN A 185 4.94 0.04 -25.52
CA GLN A 185 4.52 -0.73 -26.70
C GLN A 185 5.17 -2.12 -26.64
N PHE A 186 4.73 -2.93 -25.68
CA PHE A 186 5.15 -4.33 -25.66
C PHE A 186 4.49 -5.11 -26.80
N PRO A 187 5.18 -6.07 -27.41
CA PRO A 187 4.50 -7.08 -28.21
C PRO A 187 3.46 -7.77 -27.33
N ASN A 188 2.21 -7.74 -27.77
CA ASN A 188 1.04 -8.21 -27.00
C ASN A 188 1.20 -9.63 -26.46
N SER A 189 1.86 -10.50 -27.23
CA SER A 189 2.10 -11.89 -26.86
C SER A 189 2.98 -12.03 -25.62
N PHE A 190 4.05 -11.23 -25.53
CA PHE A 190 5.05 -11.34 -24.47
C PHE A 190 4.47 -11.04 -23.08
N PHE A 191 3.78 -9.91 -22.98
CA PHE A 191 3.22 -9.51 -21.70
C PHE A 191 2.08 -10.45 -21.28
N ASN A 192 1.30 -10.96 -22.24
CA ASN A 192 0.30 -11.98 -21.99
C ASN A 192 0.89 -13.30 -21.47
N GLU A 193 2.00 -13.75 -22.02
CA GLU A 193 2.71 -14.94 -21.52
C GLU A 193 3.13 -14.75 -20.06
N PHE A 194 3.67 -13.57 -19.72
CA PHE A 194 4.05 -13.26 -18.34
C PHE A 194 2.86 -13.27 -17.38
N ILE A 195 1.79 -12.55 -17.71
CA ILE A 195 0.57 -12.50 -16.88
C ILE A 195 -0.04 -13.89 -16.72
N ASN A 196 -0.13 -14.66 -17.80
CA ASN A 196 -0.66 -16.03 -17.74
C ASN A 196 0.21 -16.93 -16.86
N SER A 197 1.55 -16.81 -16.96
CA SER A 197 2.48 -17.61 -16.16
C SER A 197 2.33 -17.34 -14.66
N ILE A 198 2.27 -16.07 -14.25
CA ILE A 198 2.10 -15.71 -12.83
C ILE A 198 0.70 -16.05 -12.30
N LEU A 199 -0.34 -15.96 -13.13
CA LEU A 199 -1.70 -16.36 -12.73
C LEU A 199 -1.85 -17.89 -12.66
N ASN A 200 -1.25 -18.63 -13.59
CA ASN A 200 -1.20 -20.08 -13.53
C ASN A 200 -0.46 -20.56 -12.28
N LEU A 201 0.59 -19.85 -11.87
CA LEU A 201 1.30 -20.11 -10.63
C LEU A 201 0.37 -19.99 -9.41
N LEU A 202 -0.59 -19.04 -9.39
CA LEU A 202 -1.56 -18.92 -8.28
C LEU A 202 -2.53 -20.11 -8.18
N ILE A 203 -2.86 -20.73 -9.30
CA ILE A 203 -3.84 -21.84 -9.40
C ILE A 203 -3.16 -23.20 -9.25
N ASN A 204 -1.83 -23.24 -9.29
CA ASN A 204 -1.09 -24.48 -9.34
C ASN A 204 -1.41 -25.36 -8.12
N LYS A 205 -2.07 -26.51 -8.38
CA LYS A 205 -2.50 -27.45 -7.34
C LYS A 205 -1.41 -28.46 -6.97
N THR A 206 -0.38 -28.61 -7.81
CA THR A 206 0.66 -29.63 -7.59
C THR A 206 1.71 -29.18 -6.59
N ILE A 207 1.96 -27.87 -6.49
CA ILE A 207 3.02 -27.30 -5.67
C ILE A 207 2.42 -26.29 -4.70
N LYS A 208 2.77 -26.42 -3.42
CA LYS A 208 2.34 -25.47 -2.38
C LYS A 208 3.08 -24.14 -2.55
N ILE A 209 2.39 -23.16 -3.15
CA ILE A 209 2.94 -21.80 -3.31
C ILE A 209 2.97 -21.07 -1.95
N PRO A 210 4.14 -20.55 -1.53
CA PRO A 210 4.24 -19.73 -0.31
C PRO A 210 3.35 -18.48 -0.35
N GLU A 211 2.82 -18.07 0.81
CA GLU A 211 1.91 -16.91 0.89
C GLU A 211 2.58 -15.61 0.39
N PHE A 212 3.86 -15.40 0.74
CA PHE A 212 4.60 -14.20 0.30
C PHE A 212 4.68 -14.09 -1.23
N ILE A 213 4.75 -15.22 -1.95
CA ILE A 213 4.74 -15.23 -3.42
C ILE A 213 3.39 -14.80 -3.95
N LYS A 214 2.29 -15.33 -3.38
CA LYS A 214 0.93 -14.93 -3.76
C LYS A 214 0.74 -13.42 -3.58
N ILE A 215 1.20 -12.88 -2.45
CA ILE A 215 1.18 -11.44 -2.17
C ILE A 215 1.96 -10.67 -3.25
N ARG A 216 3.17 -11.11 -3.60
CA ARG A 216 4.00 -10.46 -4.63
C ARG A 216 3.36 -10.47 -6.01
N ILE A 217 2.72 -11.57 -6.40
CA ILE A 217 1.98 -11.66 -7.66
C ILE A 217 0.83 -10.64 -7.67
N ILE A 218 0.02 -10.61 -6.62
CA ILE A 218 -1.13 -9.71 -6.52
C ILE A 218 -0.69 -8.23 -6.54
N LEU A 219 0.37 -7.89 -5.80
CA LEU A 219 0.92 -6.51 -5.80
C LEU A 219 1.53 -6.14 -7.16
N CYS A 220 2.18 -7.07 -7.85
CA CYS A 220 2.71 -6.85 -9.20
C CYS A 220 1.57 -6.55 -10.19
N LEU A 221 0.51 -7.37 -10.19
CA LEU A 221 -0.70 -7.14 -10.99
C LEU A 221 -1.36 -5.79 -10.68
N THR A 222 -1.42 -5.43 -9.39
CA THR A 222 -1.98 -4.15 -8.93
C THR A 222 -1.23 -2.97 -9.55
N LYS A 223 0.11 -3.02 -9.58
CA LYS A 223 0.92 -1.96 -10.21
C LYS A 223 0.69 -1.88 -11.70
N PHE A 224 0.51 -3.01 -12.37
CA PHE A 224 0.21 -3.03 -13.80
C PHE A 224 -1.15 -2.41 -14.15
N ILE A 225 -2.18 -2.66 -13.34
CA ILE A 225 -3.50 -2.01 -13.51
C ILE A 225 -3.39 -0.49 -13.33
N ASN A 226 -2.51 -0.02 -12.44
CA ASN A 226 -2.34 1.43 -12.22
C ASN A 226 -1.60 2.15 -13.35
N LEU A 227 -1.04 1.44 -14.33
CA LEU A 227 -0.40 2.07 -15.48
C LEU A 227 -1.44 2.68 -16.42
N ASN A 228 -1.10 3.81 -17.02
CA ASN A 228 -1.89 4.43 -18.08
C ASN A 228 -1.74 3.72 -19.44
N ASN A 229 -1.70 2.38 -19.45
CA ASN A 229 -1.63 1.58 -20.66
C ASN A 229 -2.87 0.69 -20.80
N LYS A 230 -3.72 1.00 -21.79
CA LYS A 230 -4.96 0.25 -22.08
C LYS A 230 -4.69 -1.21 -22.44
N GLN A 231 -3.60 -1.49 -23.15
CA GLN A 231 -3.27 -2.82 -23.65
C GLN A 231 -2.89 -3.78 -22.51
N ILE A 232 -2.04 -3.32 -21.58
CA ILE A 232 -1.69 -4.05 -20.36
C ILE A 232 -2.94 -4.31 -19.50
N LYS A 233 -3.81 -3.29 -19.37
CA LYS A 233 -5.07 -3.42 -18.66
C LYS A 233 -5.97 -4.49 -19.26
N LEU A 234 -6.17 -4.51 -20.57
CA LEU A 234 -7.01 -5.52 -21.24
C LEU A 234 -6.50 -6.95 -21.02
N ASN A 235 -5.19 -7.14 -20.91
CA ASN A 235 -4.59 -8.46 -20.65
C ASN A 235 -4.84 -8.94 -19.20
N ILE A 236 -4.92 -8.02 -18.24
CA ILE A 236 -5.13 -8.34 -16.82
C ILE A 236 -6.61 -8.39 -16.48
N LEU A 237 -7.38 -7.39 -16.92
CA LEU A 237 -8.79 -7.16 -16.62
C LEU A 237 -9.70 -8.07 -17.45
N THR A 238 -9.44 -9.39 -17.42
CA THR A 238 -10.28 -10.38 -18.08
C THR A 238 -11.17 -11.07 -17.04
N ILE A 239 -12.38 -11.46 -17.45
CA ILE A 239 -13.31 -12.23 -16.61
C ILE A 239 -12.65 -13.54 -16.11
N LYS A 240 -11.81 -14.16 -16.95
CA LYS A 240 -11.04 -15.36 -16.57
C LYS A 240 -10.11 -15.08 -15.39
N ASN A 241 -9.32 -14.00 -15.47
CA ASN A 241 -8.38 -13.62 -14.42
C ASN A 241 -9.12 -13.21 -13.15
N LEU A 242 -10.26 -12.54 -13.30
CA LEU A 242 -11.10 -12.18 -12.17
C LEU A 242 -11.59 -13.43 -11.43
N LYS A 243 -12.11 -14.42 -12.17
CA LYS A 243 -12.56 -15.70 -11.60
C LYS A 243 -11.43 -16.42 -10.86
N ILE A 244 -10.20 -16.37 -11.37
CA ILE A 244 -9.02 -16.94 -10.72
C ILE A 244 -8.79 -16.28 -9.35
N ILE A 245 -8.77 -14.95 -9.31
CA ILE A 245 -8.51 -14.18 -8.08
C ILE A 245 -9.68 -14.31 -7.10
N SER A 246 -10.92 -14.30 -7.57
CA SER A 246 -12.10 -14.50 -6.72
C SER A 246 -12.15 -15.90 -6.10
N ASN A 247 -11.75 -16.93 -6.85
CA ASN A 247 -11.63 -18.29 -6.32
C ASN A 247 -10.50 -18.40 -5.28
N LEU A 248 -9.37 -17.72 -5.51
CA LEU A 248 -8.31 -17.63 -4.52
C LEU A 248 -8.85 -16.96 -3.25
N PHE A 249 -9.52 -15.81 -3.39
CA PHE A 249 -10.07 -15.02 -2.30
C PHE A 249 -11.10 -15.79 -1.45
N SER A 250 -12.00 -16.54 -2.09
CA SER A 250 -13.03 -17.32 -1.39
C SER A 250 -12.43 -18.41 -0.49
N GLN A 251 -11.29 -18.99 -0.90
CA GLN A 251 -10.58 -20.05 -0.17
C GLN A 251 -9.69 -19.53 0.97
N LEU A 252 -9.47 -18.22 1.10
CA LEU A 252 -8.59 -17.69 2.13
C LEU A 252 -9.25 -17.67 3.51
N ASN A 253 -8.55 -18.21 4.49
CA ASN A 253 -8.90 -18.02 5.90
C ASN A 253 -8.44 -16.64 6.38
N LEU A 254 -9.07 -16.13 7.44
CA LEU A 254 -8.78 -14.82 8.05
C LEU A 254 -7.35 -14.66 8.56
N ASN A 255 -6.60 -15.76 8.74
CA ASN A 255 -5.19 -15.71 9.08
C ASN A 255 -4.30 -15.16 7.95
N ASN A 256 -4.74 -15.24 6.68
CA ASN A 256 -4.02 -14.74 5.50
C ASN A 256 -4.25 -13.22 5.29
N LYS A 257 -4.10 -12.43 6.36
CA LYS A 257 -4.51 -11.02 6.43
C LYS A 257 -3.89 -10.18 5.30
N ASN A 258 -2.57 -10.32 5.11
CA ASN A 258 -1.82 -9.55 4.13
C ASN A 258 -2.21 -9.90 2.70
N LEU A 259 -2.53 -11.17 2.42
CA LEU A 259 -3.00 -11.60 1.12
C LEU A 259 -4.42 -11.08 0.84
N ILE A 260 -5.32 -11.12 1.83
CA ILE A 260 -6.68 -10.55 1.72
C ILE A 260 -6.59 -9.05 1.43
N ILE A 261 -5.79 -8.30 2.18
CA ILE A 261 -5.56 -6.86 1.97
C ILE A 261 -5.02 -6.60 0.56
N SER A 262 -4.04 -7.39 0.11
CA SER A 262 -3.45 -7.23 -1.24
C SER A 262 -4.48 -7.48 -2.34
N ILE A 263 -5.33 -8.51 -2.19
CA ILE A 263 -6.40 -8.79 -3.15
C ILE A 263 -7.45 -7.66 -3.14
N CYS A 264 -7.78 -7.12 -1.97
CA CYS A 264 -8.69 -5.99 -1.87
C CYS A 264 -8.13 -4.75 -2.60
N LEU A 265 -6.84 -4.47 -2.45
CA LEU A 265 -6.18 -3.40 -3.20
C LEU A 265 -6.25 -3.62 -4.72
N LEU A 266 -6.08 -4.86 -5.18
CA LEU A 266 -6.22 -5.22 -6.58
C LEU A 266 -7.65 -4.96 -7.08
N PHE A 267 -8.67 -5.44 -6.35
CA PHE A 267 -10.07 -5.22 -6.70
C PHE A 267 -10.47 -3.75 -6.69
N LYS A 268 -9.98 -2.96 -5.74
CA LYS A 268 -10.20 -1.51 -5.70
C LYS A 268 -9.73 -0.82 -6.97
N ASN A 269 -8.55 -1.18 -7.47
CA ASN A 269 -8.02 -0.61 -8.71
C ASN A 269 -8.71 -1.17 -9.95
N TRP A 270 -9.17 -2.42 -9.90
CA TRP A 270 -9.95 -3.05 -10.97
C TRP A 270 -11.31 -2.37 -11.15
N LEU A 271 -11.99 -2.04 -10.04
CA LEU A 271 -13.33 -1.42 -10.02
C LEU A 271 -13.38 -0.11 -10.81
N ILE A 272 -12.31 0.68 -10.79
CA ILE A 272 -12.20 1.94 -11.54
C ILE A 272 -12.40 1.72 -13.05
N PHE A 273 -12.05 0.55 -13.57
CA PHE A 273 -12.10 0.23 -14.99
C PHE A 273 -13.26 -0.68 -15.39
N ASP A 274 -13.66 -1.60 -14.50
CA ASP A 274 -14.62 -2.65 -14.79
C ASP A 274 -15.49 -2.94 -13.56
N TRP A 275 -16.39 -2.00 -13.29
CA TRP A 275 -17.30 -2.03 -12.16
C TRP A 275 -18.28 -3.21 -12.23
N GLU A 276 -18.83 -3.50 -13.42
CA GLU A 276 -19.86 -4.54 -13.62
C GLU A 276 -19.36 -5.93 -13.20
N ASN A 277 -18.14 -6.30 -13.58
CA ASN A 277 -17.60 -7.61 -13.20
C ASN A 277 -17.21 -7.69 -11.72
N ILE A 278 -16.74 -6.58 -11.13
CA ILE A 278 -16.42 -6.53 -9.69
C ILE A 278 -17.68 -6.59 -8.83
N LEU A 279 -18.82 -6.06 -9.29
CA LEU A 279 -20.11 -6.17 -8.62
C LEU A 279 -20.49 -7.64 -8.36
N ASN A 280 -20.15 -8.56 -9.27
CA ASN A 280 -20.39 -10.00 -9.09
C ASN A 280 -19.63 -10.63 -7.90
N ILE A 281 -18.65 -9.93 -7.33
CA ILE A 281 -17.84 -10.39 -6.18
C ILE A 281 -18.39 -9.84 -4.86
N GLU A 282 -19.39 -8.95 -4.89
CA GLU A 282 -20.02 -8.36 -3.70
C GLU A 282 -20.34 -9.41 -2.63
N GLY A 283 -21.03 -10.49 -3.01
CA GLY A 283 -21.41 -11.56 -2.08
C GLY A 283 -20.21 -12.22 -1.39
N LEU A 284 -19.06 -12.34 -2.07
CA LEU A 284 -17.83 -12.86 -1.49
C LEU A 284 -17.22 -11.89 -0.47
N LEU A 285 -17.23 -10.59 -0.76
CA LEU A 285 -16.75 -9.55 0.17
C LEU A 285 -17.61 -9.52 1.45
N ILE A 286 -18.93 -9.59 1.29
CA ILE A 286 -19.88 -9.64 2.42
C ILE A 286 -19.68 -10.93 3.23
N THR A 287 -19.45 -12.07 2.57
CA THR A 287 -19.16 -13.33 3.27
C THR A 287 -17.88 -13.21 4.10
N LYS A 288 -16.81 -12.61 3.56
CA LYS A 288 -15.57 -12.40 4.33
C LYS A 288 -15.72 -11.41 5.48
N LEU A 289 -16.55 -10.38 5.33
CA LEU A 289 -16.91 -9.52 6.46
C LEU A 289 -17.72 -10.27 7.53
N ASN A 290 -18.65 -11.14 7.14
CA ASN A 290 -19.41 -11.95 8.10
C ASN A 290 -18.49 -12.84 8.94
N GLU A 291 -17.51 -13.51 8.32
CA GLU A 291 -16.51 -14.31 9.04
C GLU A 291 -15.77 -13.50 10.13
N LEU A 292 -15.60 -12.19 9.94
CA LEU A 292 -14.92 -11.32 10.91
C LEU A 292 -15.80 -10.92 12.10
N ILE A 293 -17.11 -10.83 11.91
CA ILE A 293 -18.06 -10.39 12.96
C ILE A 293 -18.06 -11.35 14.14
N ASP A 294 -17.94 -12.64 13.87
CA ASP A 294 -17.91 -13.67 14.90
C ASP A 294 -16.66 -13.54 15.80
N ILE A 295 -15.61 -12.85 15.32
CA ILE A 295 -14.33 -12.66 16.03
C ILE A 295 -14.27 -11.30 16.75
N ILE A 296 -15.07 -10.32 16.32
CA ILE A 296 -15.06 -8.95 16.84
C ILE A 296 -15.48 -8.87 18.33
N GLU A 297 -16.08 -9.93 18.88
CA GLU A 297 -16.40 -10.03 20.30
C GLU A 297 -15.16 -10.26 21.19
N ASN A 298 -13.98 -10.56 20.61
CA ASN A 298 -12.74 -10.76 21.36
C ASN A 298 -11.93 -9.47 21.54
N ASN A 299 -11.24 -9.34 22.67
CA ASN A 299 -10.27 -8.26 22.90
C ASN A 299 -9.14 -8.33 21.85
N ASN A 300 -8.75 -7.17 21.28
CA ASN A 300 -7.69 -6.95 20.28
C ASN A 300 -8.03 -7.19 18.78
N TRP A 301 -9.30 -7.34 18.41
CA TRP A 301 -9.68 -7.51 17.00
C TRP A 301 -9.26 -6.32 16.10
N ILE A 302 -9.20 -5.09 16.63
CA ILE A 302 -8.80 -3.90 15.85
C ILE A 302 -7.36 -4.00 15.38
N GLU A 303 -6.43 -4.33 16.28
CA GLU A 303 -5.02 -4.50 15.95
C GLU A 303 -4.84 -5.66 14.96
N GLN A 304 -5.59 -6.74 15.16
CA GLN A 304 -5.44 -7.94 14.37
C GLN A 304 -6.07 -7.85 12.98
N TYR A 305 -7.23 -7.22 12.83
CA TYR A 305 -8.05 -7.31 11.61
C TYR A 305 -8.49 -5.96 11.07
N GLY A 306 -8.20 -4.85 11.76
CA GLY A 306 -8.73 -3.54 11.39
C GLY A 306 -8.37 -3.09 9.98
N LEU A 307 -7.12 -3.26 9.55
CA LEU A 307 -6.68 -2.94 8.18
C LEU A 307 -7.40 -3.79 7.11
N MET A 308 -7.72 -5.04 7.44
CA MET A 308 -8.46 -5.93 6.55
C MET A 308 -9.91 -5.48 6.42
N ILE A 309 -10.55 -5.09 7.52
CA ILE A 309 -11.91 -4.54 7.53
C ILE A 309 -11.99 -3.25 6.71
N ILE A 310 -11.04 -2.33 6.92
CA ILE A 310 -10.94 -1.09 6.14
C ILE A 310 -10.83 -1.41 4.64
N SER A 311 -9.97 -2.35 4.26
CA SER A 311 -9.76 -2.73 2.86
C SER A 311 -11.01 -3.33 2.21
N LEU A 312 -11.79 -4.12 2.95
CA LEU A 312 -13.07 -4.67 2.48
C LEU A 312 -14.11 -3.56 2.29
N PHE A 313 -14.23 -2.64 3.26
CA PHE A 313 -15.18 -1.53 3.17
C PHE A 313 -14.85 -0.51 2.09
N ASP A 314 -13.56 -0.28 1.82
CA ASP A 314 -13.11 0.58 0.73
C ASP A 314 -13.66 0.14 -0.64
N ILE A 315 -13.82 -1.17 -0.86
CA ILE A 315 -14.42 -1.71 -2.08
C ILE A 315 -15.94 -1.67 -1.97
N LEU A 316 -16.51 -2.20 -0.88
CA LEU A 316 -17.96 -2.29 -0.70
C LEU A 316 -18.62 -0.91 -0.81
N SER A 317 -17.97 0.15 -0.33
CA SER A 317 -18.50 1.51 -0.45
C SER A 317 -18.61 2.04 -1.87
N GLN A 318 -17.96 1.39 -2.84
CA GLN A 318 -18.05 1.75 -4.24
C GLN A 318 -19.00 0.83 -5.04
N ILE A 319 -19.37 -0.34 -4.50
CA ILE A 319 -20.26 -1.31 -5.17
C ILE A 319 -21.62 -1.49 -4.50
N THR A 320 -21.77 -1.12 -3.22
CA THR A 320 -22.97 -1.41 -2.43
C THR A 320 -23.52 -0.20 -1.69
N THR A 321 -24.83 -0.23 -1.48
CA THR A 321 -25.56 0.67 -0.59
C THR A 321 -26.25 -0.11 0.53
N ILE A 322 -26.47 0.54 1.69
CA ILE A 322 -27.02 -0.09 2.92
C ILE A 322 -28.48 0.32 3.21
N SER A 323 -29.08 1.31 2.53
CA SER A 323 -30.45 1.78 2.90
C SER A 323 -31.51 0.71 2.68
N ASN A 324 -32.76 1.07 2.98
CA ASN A 324 -33.87 0.18 3.29
C ASN A 324 -34.27 -0.84 2.20
N ASN A 325 -33.68 -0.78 1.00
CA ASN A 325 -33.82 -1.77 -0.07
C ASN A 325 -32.52 -2.56 -0.41
N GLY A 326 -31.43 -2.29 0.30
CA GLY A 326 -30.12 -2.92 0.13
C GLY A 326 -29.98 -4.26 0.85
N ASN A 327 -28.74 -4.76 0.96
CA ASN A 327 -28.47 -6.08 1.53
C ASN A 327 -28.69 -6.10 3.06
N PRO A 328 -29.75 -6.74 3.58
CA PRO A 328 -30.11 -6.67 5.00
C PRO A 328 -29.05 -7.29 5.91
N ARG A 329 -28.27 -8.26 5.38
CA ARG A 329 -27.14 -8.83 6.10
C ARG A 329 -26.08 -7.77 6.32
N LEU A 330 -25.65 -7.07 5.26
CA LEU A 330 -24.61 -6.02 5.35
C LEU A 330 -24.97 -4.93 6.36
N LYS A 331 -26.25 -4.51 6.41
CA LYS A 331 -26.73 -3.54 7.41
C LYS A 331 -26.47 -4.01 8.84
N LEU A 332 -26.82 -5.26 9.16
CA LEU A 332 -26.57 -5.85 10.48
C LEU A 332 -25.07 -5.92 10.82
N ILE A 333 -24.23 -6.29 9.84
CA ILE A 333 -22.76 -6.31 10.00
C ILE A 333 -22.25 -4.94 10.41
N VAL A 334 -22.63 -3.93 9.63
CA VAL A 334 -22.11 -2.58 9.76
C VAL A 334 -22.58 -1.95 11.07
N ASP A 335 -23.81 -2.21 11.48
CA ASP A 335 -24.34 -1.72 12.76
C ASP A 335 -23.61 -2.32 13.96
N LYS A 336 -23.36 -3.63 13.94
CA LYS A 336 -22.57 -4.29 14.99
C LYS A 336 -21.14 -3.75 15.04
N LEU A 337 -20.53 -3.49 13.87
CA LEU A 337 -19.19 -2.90 13.78
C LEU A 337 -19.14 -1.47 14.31
N ILE A 338 -20.08 -0.62 13.93
CA ILE A 338 -20.19 0.76 14.43
C ILE A 338 -20.29 0.75 15.96
N LEU A 339 -21.20 -0.06 16.51
CA LEU A 339 -21.39 -0.16 17.96
C LEU A 339 -20.11 -0.60 18.68
N ASN A 340 -19.40 -1.60 18.14
CA ASN A 340 -18.15 -2.07 18.71
C ASN A 340 -17.02 -1.02 18.60
N CYS A 341 -16.95 -0.26 17.51
CA CYS A 341 -16.00 0.85 17.37
C CYS A 341 -16.27 1.97 18.39
N ILE A 342 -17.55 2.30 18.58
CA ILE A 342 -18.03 3.31 19.55
C ILE A 342 -17.64 2.94 20.98
N ASN A 343 -17.85 1.67 21.36
CA ASN A 343 -17.61 1.18 22.71
C ASN A 343 -16.14 0.84 23.00
N ASN A 344 -15.25 0.84 22.00
CA ASN A 344 -13.86 0.45 22.21
C ASN A 344 -13.02 1.60 22.79
N LEU A 345 -12.80 1.53 24.11
CA LEU A 345 -11.94 2.41 24.87
C LEU A 345 -10.49 1.91 24.78
N ASN A 346 -9.66 2.59 23.99
CA ASN A 346 -8.22 2.27 23.90
C ASN A 346 -7.38 3.54 23.94
N ASN A 347 -6.23 3.49 24.62
CA ASN A 347 -5.31 4.63 24.78
C ASN A 347 -4.19 4.65 23.74
N ASP A 348 -3.99 3.56 23.00
CA ASP A 348 -2.97 3.51 21.97
C ASP A 348 -3.40 4.32 20.74
N LEU A 349 -2.61 5.34 20.37
CA LEU A 349 -2.87 6.21 19.23
C LEU A 349 -3.00 5.44 17.89
N GLN A 350 -2.20 4.38 17.69
CA GLN A 350 -2.29 3.57 16.47
C GLN A 350 -3.63 2.81 16.43
N ILE A 351 -4.04 2.22 17.55
CA ILE A 351 -5.32 1.51 17.64
C ILE A 351 -6.48 2.49 17.49
N GLN A 352 -6.41 3.68 18.08
CA GLN A 352 -7.42 4.72 17.88
C GLN A 352 -7.53 5.15 16.42
N ASN A 353 -6.41 5.35 15.73
CA ASN A 353 -6.39 5.69 14.29
C ASN A 353 -7.02 4.59 13.42
N ILE A 354 -6.77 3.32 13.73
CA ILE A 354 -7.39 2.21 13.03
C ILE A 354 -8.89 2.16 13.36
N ASN A 355 -9.28 2.29 14.64
CA ASN A 355 -10.67 2.26 15.08
C ASN A 355 -11.51 3.35 14.39
N ILE A 356 -11.03 4.60 14.38
CA ILE A 356 -11.75 5.70 13.73
C ILE A 356 -11.82 5.51 12.20
N SER A 357 -10.79 4.91 11.59
CA SER A 357 -10.80 4.60 10.16
C SER A 357 -11.84 3.53 9.84
N ILE A 358 -11.96 2.49 10.67
CA ILE A 358 -13.03 1.49 10.53
C ILE A 358 -14.40 2.17 10.66
N LEU A 359 -14.62 2.97 11.70
CA LEU A 359 -15.87 3.69 11.91
C LEU A 359 -16.22 4.54 10.69
N PHE A 360 -15.28 5.32 10.16
CA PHE A 360 -15.52 6.15 8.97
C PHE A 360 -15.81 5.33 7.71
N SER A 361 -15.09 4.24 7.47
CA SER A 361 -15.33 3.35 6.32
C SER A 361 -16.69 2.65 6.43
N SER A 362 -17.07 2.18 7.63
CA SER A 362 -18.39 1.61 7.90
C SER A 362 -19.50 2.62 7.66
N LEU A 363 -19.36 3.83 8.19
CA LEU A 363 -20.36 4.87 8.05
C LEU A 363 -20.43 5.42 6.60
N GLN A 364 -19.35 5.35 5.81
CA GLN A 364 -19.35 5.78 4.41
C GLN A 364 -20.36 5.00 3.56
N LEU A 365 -20.66 3.75 3.95
CA LEU A 365 -21.67 2.91 3.28
C LEU A 365 -23.10 3.43 3.43
N TYR A 366 -23.39 4.19 4.50
CA TYR A 366 -24.66 4.88 4.68
C TYR A 366 -24.75 6.13 3.79
N ILE A 367 -23.64 6.88 3.65
CA ILE A 367 -23.66 8.16 2.93
C ILE A 367 -23.51 8.03 1.42
N ASN A 368 -22.90 6.96 0.92
CA ASN A 368 -22.83 6.71 -0.53
C ASN A 368 -24.19 6.33 -1.14
N ASN A 369 -25.21 6.24 -0.30
CA ASN A 369 -26.57 6.03 -0.74
C ASN A 369 -27.22 7.34 -1.16
N ILE A 370 -27.15 7.59 -2.45
CA ILE A 370 -27.82 8.69 -3.09
C ILE A 370 -29.15 8.15 -3.60
N ASN A 371 -30.26 8.71 -3.12
CA ASN A 371 -31.59 8.36 -3.61
C ASN A 371 -31.74 8.71 -5.11
N ASP A 372 -32.83 8.29 -5.74
CA ASP A 372 -33.12 8.52 -7.17
C ASP A 372 -33.04 10.01 -7.59
N PHE A 373 -33.06 10.94 -6.62
CA PHE A 373 -32.97 12.39 -6.82
C PHE A 373 -31.57 12.98 -6.60
N GLY A 374 -30.52 12.17 -6.42
CA GLY A 374 -29.19 12.71 -6.19
C GLY A 374 -28.91 13.12 -4.74
N MET A 375 -29.81 12.82 -3.79
CA MET A 375 -29.75 13.28 -2.40
C MET A 375 -29.53 12.13 -1.41
N ILE A 376 -28.77 12.39 -0.36
CA ILE A 376 -28.54 11.41 0.72
C ILE A 376 -29.81 11.33 1.59
N GLU A 377 -30.22 10.12 1.98
CA GLU A 377 -31.33 9.92 2.91
C GLU A 377 -31.07 10.58 4.27
N LYS A 378 -32.09 11.25 4.83
CA LYS A 378 -31.96 12.01 6.09
C LYS A 378 -31.62 11.11 7.28
N ASP A 379 -32.16 9.90 7.31
CA ASP A 379 -31.94 8.92 8.38
C ASP A 379 -30.50 8.39 8.37
N ASP A 380 -29.92 8.20 7.18
CA ASP A 380 -28.53 7.77 6.99
C ASP A 380 -27.55 8.85 7.46
N ILE A 381 -27.84 10.13 7.16
CA ILE A 381 -27.07 11.27 7.69
C ILE A 381 -27.19 11.33 9.21
N SER A 382 -28.39 11.14 9.75
CA SER A 382 -28.62 11.18 11.19
C SER A 382 -27.80 10.13 11.92
N LYS A 383 -27.84 8.88 11.44
CA LYS A 383 -27.07 7.77 12.00
C LYS A 383 -25.56 8.01 11.93
N TYR A 384 -25.09 8.62 10.84
CA TYR A 384 -23.68 8.99 10.67
C TYR A 384 -23.23 9.97 11.74
N ILE A 385 -23.94 11.09 11.87
CA ILE A 385 -23.57 12.16 12.81
C ILE A 385 -23.69 11.66 14.25
N GLU A 386 -24.78 10.96 14.58
CA GLU A 386 -25.02 10.40 15.91
C GLU A 386 -23.89 9.43 16.32
N SER A 387 -23.48 8.53 15.43
CA SER A 387 -22.41 7.56 15.71
C SER A 387 -21.07 8.24 16.04
N ILE A 388 -20.73 9.32 15.33
CA ILE A 388 -19.50 10.08 15.62
C ILE A 388 -19.62 10.83 16.94
N ILE A 389 -20.77 11.46 17.22
CA ILE A 389 -20.98 12.17 18.49
C ILE A 389 -20.90 11.18 19.67
N GLN A 390 -21.53 10.01 19.55
CA GLN A 390 -21.45 8.96 20.56
C GLN A 390 -20.01 8.46 20.77
N TYR A 391 -19.26 8.24 19.67
CA TYR A 391 -17.84 7.89 19.74
C TYR A 391 -17.04 8.96 20.51
N LEU A 392 -17.19 10.24 20.13
CA LEU A 392 -16.52 11.36 20.80
C LEU A 392 -16.91 11.46 22.28
N LYS A 393 -18.18 11.20 22.61
CA LYS A 393 -18.72 11.29 23.98
C LYS A 393 -18.11 10.24 24.89
N LEU A 394 -18.17 8.97 24.49
CA LEU A 394 -17.71 7.85 25.30
C LEU A 394 -16.19 7.85 25.46
N ASN A 395 -15.46 8.31 24.44
CA ASN A 395 -14.02 8.23 24.40
C ASN A 395 -13.32 9.59 24.65
N TYR A 396 -14.05 10.64 25.05
CA TYR A 396 -13.54 12.03 25.18
C TYR A 396 -12.22 12.15 25.95
N ASN A 397 -12.07 11.41 27.05
CA ASN A 397 -10.89 11.46 27.93
C ASN A 397 -9.68 10.71 27.36
N PHE A 398 -9.89 9.83 26.39
CA PHE A 398 -8.88 8.90 25.88
C PHE A 398 -8.41 9.27 24.47
N ILE A 399 -9.25 9.93 23.66
CA ILE A 399 -8.95 10.27 22.27
C ILE A 399 -7.91 11.40 22.15
N ASP A 400 -6.92 11.18 21.27
CA ASP A 400 -5.97 12.21 20.84
C ASP A 400 -6.62 13.41 20.13
N ASN A 401 -6.04 14.60 20.30
CA ASN A 401 -6.57 15.83 19.71
C ASN A 401 -6.68 15.78 18.17
N ASN A 402 -5.81 15.07 17.47
CA ASN A 402 -5.90 14.93 16.02
C ASN A 402 -7.13 14.12 15.60
N ILE A 403 -7.50 13.09 16.37
CA ILE A 403 -8.67 12.27 16.11
C ILE A 403 -9.96 13.05 16.40
N LYS A 404 -9.99 13.86 17.47
CA LYS A 404 -11.09 14.83 17.71
C LYS A 404 -11.27 15.75 16.49
N ILE A 405 -10.18 16.34 16.00
CA ILE A 405 -10.20 17.21 14.81
C ILE A 405 -10.72 16.46 13.58
N LEU A 406 -10.28 15.22 13.35
CA LEU A 406 -10.75 14.39 12.22
C LEU A 406 -12.26 14.14 12.28
N CYS A 407 -12.79 13.77 13.46
CA CYS A 407 -14.22 13.57 13.67
C CYS A 407 -15.03 14.84 13.38
N LEU A 408 -14.63 15.97 13.95
CA LEU A 408 -15.31 17.25 13.76
C LEU A 408 -15.28 17.70 12.30
N LYS A 409 -14.13 17.57 11.61
CA LYS A 409 -14.02 17.83 10.16
C LYS A 409 -14.98 16.97 9.35
N LYS A 410 -15.15 15.69 9.71
CA LYS A 410 -16.04 14.78 9.00
C LYS A 410 -17.51 15.17 9.18
N ILE A 411 -17.93 15.51 10.40
CA ILE A 411 -19.27 16.08 10.68
C ILE A 411 -19.49 17.35 9.85
N ASN A 412 -18.57 18.31 9.91
CA ASN A 412 -18.68 19.57 9.14
C ASN A 412 -18.80 19.33 7.63
N LYS A 413 -18.02 18.39 7.08
CA LYS A 413 -18.07 18.05 5.66
C LYS A 413 -19.41 17.47 5.24
N ILE A 414 -20.03 16.66 6.09
CA ILE A 414 -21.35 16.08 5.82
C ILE A 414 -22.41 17.15 5.94
N MET A 415 -22.35 17.96 6.99
CA MET A 415 -23.26 19.08 7.15
C MET A 415 -23.21 20.02 5.94
N LEU A 416 -22.03 20.32 5.40
CA LEU A 416 -21.91 21.14 4.18
C LEU A 416 -22.57 20.52 2.94
N LYS A 417 -22.67 19.19 2.87
CA LYS A 417 -23.18 18.48 1.70
C LYS A 417 -24.68 18.22 1.74
N SER A 418 -25.32 18.31 2.90
CA SER A 418 -26.75 18.03 3.04
C SER A 418 -27.54 19.24 3.52
N ASN A 419 -28.75 19.41 2.96
CA ASN A 419 -29.62 20.53 3.30
C ASN A 419 -30.45 20.27 4.55
N ASN A 420 -30.72 19.00 4.87
CA ASN A 420 -31.51 18.59 6.03
C ASN A 420 -30.83 17.35 6.67
N TYR A 421 -30.64 17.39 7.99
CA TYR A 421 -29.89 16.35 8.72
C TYR A 421 -30.78 15.44 9.58
N GLY A 422 -32.11 15.51 9.41
CA GLY A 422 -33.06 14.70 10.16
C GLY A 422 -32.96 14.91 11.68
N ASN A 423 -33.00 13.82 12.45
CA ASN A 423 -32.93 13.86 13.91
C ASN A 423 -31.58 14.36 14.46
N SER A 424 -30.52 14.37 13.65
CA SER A 424 -29.22 14.84 14.13
C SER A 424 -29.20 16.31 14.53
N GLU A 425 -30.08 17.15 13.98
CA GLU A 425 -30.23 18.53 14.45
C GLU A 425 -30.54 18.59 15.95
N LYS A 426 -31.42 17.69 16.41
CA LYS A 426 -31.81 17.57 17.81
C LYS A 426 -30.67 16.96 18.62
N ILE A 427 -30.04 15.90 18.13
CA ILE A 427 -28.94 15.20 18.82
C ILE A 427 -27.74 16.14 19.06
N ILE A 428 -27.42 17.00 18.09
CA ILE A 428 -26.36 18.00 18.25
C ILE A 428 -26.69 18.94 19.41
N PHE A 429 -27.94 19.38 19.58
CA PHE A 429 -28.30 20.21 20.73
C PHE A 429 -28.45 19.42 22.03
N ASP A 430 -28.95 18.18 22.00
CA ASP A 430 -29.14 17.39 23.22
C ASP A 430 -27.80 17.05 23.91
N GLU A 431 -26.68 17.08 23.17
CA GLU A 431 -25.34 16.77 23.68
C GLU A 431 -24.51 18.01 24.10
N ILE A 432 -25.13 19.09 24.59
CA ILE A 432 -24.47 20.33 25.06
C ILE A 432 -23.19 20.12 25.88
N ILE A 433 -23.16 19.10 26.74
CA ILE A 433 -22.04 18.81 27.64
C ILE A 433 -20.74 18.54 26.86
N ILE A 434 -20.80 17.80 25.75
CA ILE A 434 -19.59 17.48 24.98
C ILE A 434 -19.08 18.72 24.23
N TRP A 435 -20.00 19.52 23.70
CA TRP A 435 -19.66 20.73 22.97
C TRP A 435 -19.02 21.77 23.87
N LYS A 436 -19.54 21.94 25.08
CA LYS A 436 -18.92 22.77 26.12
C LYS A 436 -17.47 22.34 26.36
N LYS A 437 -17.23 21.03 26.51
CA LYS A 437 -15.87 20.51 26.69
C LYS A 437 -14.95 20.83 25.50
N PHE A 438 -15.41 20.66 24.26
CA PHE A 438 -14.60 20.97 23.07
C PHE A 438 -14.33 22.46 22.85
N ILE A 439 -15.29 23.33 23.17
CA ILE A 439 -15.08 24.79 23.12
C ILE A 439 -14.06 25.25 24.18
N HIS A 440 -14.03 24.57 25.33
CA HIS A 440 -13.01 24.79 26.36
C HIS A 440 -11.68 24.04 26.09
N ASP A 441 -11.57 23.23 25.03
CA ASP A 441 -10.36 22.43 24.75
C ASP A 441 -9.16 23.34 24.45
N LYS A 442 -7.95 23.01 24.93
CA LYS A 442 -6.76 23.84 24.71
C LYS A 442 -6.42 24.04 23.22
N ASN A 443 -6.80 23.09 22.37
CA ASN A 443 -6.53 23.18 20.93
C ASN A 443 -7.55 24.09 20.22
N LEU A 444 -7.10 25.23 19.71
CA LEU A 444 -7.93 26.19 18.98
C LEU A 444 -8.68 25.57 17.80
N LYS A 445 -8.10 24.60 17.10
CA LYS A 445 -8.74 24.01 15.91
C LYS A 445 -9.96 23.18 16.29
N ILE A 446 -9.93 22.55 17.47
CA ILE A 446 -11.10 21.85 18.02
C ILE A 446 -12.21 22.86 18.28
N CYS A 447 -11.90 23.97 18.94
CA CYS A 447 -12.87 25.03 19.23
C CYS A 447 -13.49 25.61 17.96
N GLU A 448 -12.67 25.93 16.95
CA GLU A 448 -13.12 26.47 15.65
C GLU A 448 -14.09 25.51 14.94
N LEU A 449 -13.72 24.22 14.85
CA LEU A 449 -14.57 23.23 14.18
C LEU A 449 -15.86 22.96 14.96
N THR A 450 -15.80 22.92 16.30
CA THR A 450 -17.00 22.81 17.13
C THR A 450 -17.92 24.01 16.93
N PHE A 451 -17.36 25.22 16.86
CA PHE A 451 -18.12 26.42 16.58
C PHE A 451 -18.82 26.34 15.21
N GLU A 452 -18.12 25.94 14.15
CA GLU A 452 -18.71 25.76 12.82
C GLU A 452 -19.90 24.78 12.81
N ILE A 453 -19.80 23.66 13.55
CA ILE A 453 -20.87 22.65 13.65
C ILE A 453 -22.12 23.28 14.29
N LEU A 454 -21.95 23.90 15.47
CA LEU A 454 -23.06 24.48 16.22
C LEU A 454 -23.70 25.65 15.47
N PHE A 455 -22.90 26.51 14.86
CA PHE A 455 -23.37 27.67 14.11
C PHE A 455 -24.21 27.25 12.90
N LYS A 456 -23.74 26.26 12.12
CA LYS A 456 -24.53 25.73 10.99
C LYS A 456 -25.82 25.07 11.44
N ASN A 457 -25.80 24.38 12.57
CA ASN A 457 -27.02 23.78 13.13
C ASN A 457 -28.04 24.84 13.54
N LEU A 458 -27.57 25.99 14.07
CA LEU A 458 -28.42 27.14 14.35
C LEU A 458 -29.02 27.79 13.12
N GLU A 459 -28.23 28.01 12.06
CA GLU A 459 -28.73 28.62 10.81
C GLU A 459 -29.92 27.87 10.21
N LYS A 460 -29.99 26.56 10.46
CA LYS A 460 -31.04 25.67 9.95
C LYS A 460 -32.18 25.41 10.92
N CYS A 461 -32.08 25.87 12.17
CA CYS A 461 -33.18 25.76 13.10
C CYS A 461 -34.37 26.59 12.64
N ASP A 462 -35.52 25.95 12.48
CA ASP A 462 -36.80 26.65 12.36
C ASP A 462 -36.97 27.61 13.54
N LYS A 463 -37.49 28.81 13.25
CA LYS A 463 -37.67 29.94 14.19
C LYS A 463 -38.49 29.63 15.46
N ASN A 464 -39.01 28.41 15.59
CA ASN A 464 -39.87 27.95 16.68
C ASN A 464 -39.18 27.01 17.70
N LYS A 465 -37.87 26.73 17.59
CA LYS A 465 -37.11 25.96 18.60
C LYS A 465 -36.58 26.82 19.75
N ASN A 466 -36.37 26.17 20.91
CA ASN A 466 -36.12 26.75 22.24
C ASN A 466 -35.12 27.92 22.26
N ILE A 467 -35.57 29.08 22.74
CA ILE A 467 -34.74 30.25 23.10
C ILE A 467 -33.55 29.85 24.01
N LEU A 468 -33.72 28.80 24.82
CA LEU A 468 -32.69 28.25 25.70
C LEU A 468 -31.47 27.71 24.93
N GLU A 469 -31.69 26.99 23.84
CA GLU A 469 -30.63 26.37 23.01
C GLU A 469 -29.83 27.45 22.27
N ILE A 470 -30.53 28.47 21.74
CA ILE A 470 -29.92 29.65 21.11
C ILE A 470 -29.04 30.41 22.12
N LYS A 471 -29.52 30.57 23.35
CA LYS A 471 -28.78 31.26 24.42
C LYS A 471 -27.46 30.54 24.77
N GLU A 472 -27.46 29.22 24.85
CA GLU A 472 -26.24 28.46 25.17
C GLU A 472 -25.19 28.54 24.05
N ILE A 473 -25.62 28.55 22.80
CA ILE A 473 -24.67 28.67 21.68
C ILE A 473 -24.15 30.09 21.55
N LEU A 474 -24.95 31.11 21.88
CA LEU A 474 -24.45 32.48 22.04
C LEU A 474 -23.39 32.59 23.15
N ILE A 475 -23.55 31.85 24.26
CA ILE A 475 -22.52 31.77 25.31
C ILE A 475 -21.24 31.13 24.76
N PHE A 476 -21.36 30.07 23.96
CA PHE A 476 -20.22 29.44 23.31
C PHE A 476 -19.51 30.35 22.29
N LEU A 477 -20.28 31.14 21.53
CA LEU A 477 -19.80 32.18 20.62
C LEU A 477 -18.94 33.21 21.35
N ILE A 478 -19.47 33.78 22.44
CA ILE A 478 -18.77 34.76 23.27
C ILE A 478 -17.46 34.16 23.79
N TYR A 479 -17.50 32.92 24.26
CA TYR A 479 -16.30 32.26 24.78
C TYR A 479 -15.24 31.99 23.70
N TYR A 480 -15.65 31.53 22.52
CA TYR A 480 -14.73 31.33 21.39
C TYR A 480 -14.05 32.63 20.97
N LEU A 481 -14.82 33.72 20.84
CA LEU A 481 -14.29 35.04 20.48
C LEU A 481 -13.29 35.55 21.52
N GLN A 482 -13.61 35.44 22.82
CA GLN A 482 -12.69 35.80 23.91
C GLN A 482 -11.36 35.03 23.83
N LYS A 483 -11.41 33.75 23.42
CA LYS A 483 -10.22 32.91 23.30
C LYS A 483 -9.38 33.20 22.05
N CYS A 484 -10.02 33.63 20.96
CA CYS A 484 -9.32 34.14 19.78
C CYS A 484 -8.61 35.46 20.05
N ASP A 485 -9.23 36.34 20.85
CA ASP A 485 -8.62 37.62 21.23
C ASP A 485 -7.43 37.45 22.18
N ASN A 486 -7.45 36.44 23.06
CA ASN A 486 -6.32 36.13 23.97
C ASN A 486 -5.12 35.43 23.30
N ASN A 487 -5.22 35.04 22.03
CA ASN A 487 -4.16 34.35 21.27
C ASN A 487 -3.57 35.19 20.12
N LYS A 488 -3.96 36.47 20.03
CA LYS A 488 -3.25 37.51 19.26
C LYS A 488 -2.30 38.24 20.19
#